data_AF-A0A800M6W7-F1
#
_entry.id   AF-A0A800M6W7-F1
#
_cell.length_a   1.000
_cell.length_b   1.000
_cell.length_c   1.000
_cell.angle_alpha   90.00
_cell.angle_beta   90.00
_cell.angle_gamma   90.00
#
_symmetry.space_group_name_H-M   'P 1'
#
loop_
_entity.id
_entity.type
_entity.pdbx_description
1 polymer ?
#
loop_
_entity_poly.entity_id
_entity_poly.type
_entity_poly.pdbx_seq_one_letter_code
_entity_poly.pdbx_strand_id
1 'polypeptide(L)' 'MDNQLNLTDYYPLESELSLAVIEQAQEVIIVADCSKFGRESLAKICKMEVIDILITNPPIPSKISRELHSMD' A
#
# COMPACT_ATOMS: atom_id res chain seq x y z
N MET A 1 -0.91 16.69 -2.40
CA MET A 1 0.31 15.91 -2.67
C MET A 1 0.10 14.60 -1.95
N ASP A 2 -0.70 13.72 -2.56
CA ASP A 2 -1.33 12.57 -1.88
C ASP A 2 -0.72 11.22 -2.31
N ASN A 3 0.42 11.27 -3.00
CA ASN A 3 0.89 10.12 -3.77
C ASN A 3 1.87 9.21 -3.02
N GLN A 4 2.37 9.64 -1.86
CA GLN A 4 3.43 8.95 -1.09
C GLN A 4 2.99 7.64 -0.41
N LEU A 5 1.71 7.30 -0.53
CA LEU A 5 1.05 6.20 0.17
C LEU A 5 0.16 5.40 -0.80
N ASN A 6 0.55 5.30 -2.07
CA ASN A 6 -0.10 4.34 -2.97
C ASN A 6 0.68 3.03 -2.95
N LEU A 7 -0.03 1.92 -3.18
CA LEU A 7 0.62 0.67 -3.53
C LEU A 7 1.06 0.78 -5.00
N THR A 8 2.36 0.57 -5.25
CA THR A 8 2.94 0.68 -6.59
C THR A 8 3.89 -0.47 -6.86
N ASP A 9 3.95 -0.93 -8.10
CA ASP A 9 4.87 -1.96 -8.58
C ASP A 9 5.66 -1.50 -9.80
N TYR A 10 6.69 -2.25 -10.18
CA TYR A 10 7.50 -1.98 -11.37
C TYR A 10 6.87 -2.55 -12.64
N TYR A 11 6.09 -3.62 -12.52
CA TYR A 11 5.53 -4.33 -13.67
C TYR A 11 4.04 -4.03 -13.83
N PRO A 12 3.61 -3.43 -14.96
CA PRO A 12 2.20 -3.09 -15.19
C PRO A 12 1.26 -4.30 -15.11
N LEU A 13 1.66 -5.45 -15.67
CA LEU A 13 0.84 -6.66 -15.65
C LEU A 13 0.61 -7.19 -14.22
N GLU A 14 1.66 -7.18 -13.38
CA GLU A 14 1.53 -7.59 -11.97
C GLU A 14 0.66 -6.60 -11.20
N SER A 15 0.69 -5.32 -11.58
CA SER A 15 -0.15 -4.30 -10.98
C SER A 15 -1.63 -4.48 -11.34
N GLU A 16 -1.94 -4.77 -12.60
CA GLU A 16 -3.30 -5.07 -13.07
C GLU A 16 -3.85 -6.33 -12.41
N LEU A 17 -3.04 -7.38 -12.30
CA LEU A 17 -3.41 -8.60 -11.59
C LEU A 17 -3.74 -8.30 -10.12
N SER A 18 -2.85 -7.57 -9.43
CA SER A 18 -3.03 -7.24 -8.02
C SER A 18 -4.28 -6.39 -7.79
N LEU A 19 -4.57 -5.45 -8.68
CA LEU A 19 -5.78 -4.64 -8.62
C LEU A 19 -7.04 -5.51 -8.76
N ALA A 20 -7.07 -6.41 -9.76
CA ALA A 20 -8.21 -7.32 -9.97
C ALA A 20 -8.44 -8.28 -8.78
N VAL A 21 -7.36 -8.66 -8.08
CA VAL A 21 -7.44 -9.45 -6.84
C VAL A 21 -8.04 -8.60 -5.70
N ILE A 22 -7.53 -7.38 -5.51
CA ILE A 22 -8.01 -6.44 -4.49
C ILE A 22 -9.50 -6.13 -4.65
N GLU A 23 -9.97 -5.90 -5.88
CA GLU A 23 -11.38 -5.58 -6.16
C GLU A 23 -12.37 -6.69 -5.76
N GLN A 24 -11.90 -7.94 -5.64
CA GLN A 24 -12.74 -9.09 -5.26
C GLN A 24 -12.46 -9.57 -3.83
N ALA A 25 -11.43 -9.06 -3.18
CA ALA A 25 -11.04 -9.48 -1.84
C ALA A 25 -12.07 -9.03 -0.81
N GLN A 26 -12.30 -9.87 0.19
CA GLN A 26 -13.08 -9.50 1.38
C GLN A 26 -12.21 -8.80 2.44
N GLU A 27 -10.90 -8.99 2.37
CA GLU A 27 -9.91 -8.39 3.25
C GLU A 27 -8.58 -8.30 2.50
N VAL A 28 -7.92 -7.14 2.57
CA VAL A 28 -6.67 -6.81 1.89
C VAL A 28 -5.57 -6.66 2.93
N ILE A 29 -4.70 -7.66 2.98
CA ILE A 29 -3.54 -7.69 3.88
C ILE A 29 -2.27 -7.47 3.06
N ILE A 30 -1.52 -6.41 3.38
CA ILE A 30 -0.23 -6.13 2.76
C ILE A 30 0.90 -6.45 3.73
N VAL A 31 1.86 -7.23 3.25
CA VAL A 31 3.12 -7.50 3.96
C VAL A 31 4.25 -6.86 3.19
N ALA A 32 4.90 -5.85 3.77
CA ALA A 32 5.98 -5.12 3.11
C ALA A 32 7.02 -4.63 4.11
N ASP A 33 8.29 -4.67 3.69
CA ASP A 33 9.38 -4.10 4.47
C ASP A 33 9.27 -2.57 4.54
N CYS A 34 9.55 -1.99 5.71
CA CYS A 34 9.36 -0.55 5.92
C CYS A 34 10.22 0.32 5.01
N SER A 35 11.33 -0.21 4.47
CA SER A 35 12.15 0.52 3.50
C SER A 35 11.42 0.80 2.19
N LYS A 36 10.28 0.15 1.91
CA LYS A 36 9.44 0.36 0.72
C LYS A 36 8.54 1.59 0.82
N PHE A 37 8.33 2.11 2.02
CA PHE A 37 7.50 3.30 2.24
C PHE A 37 8.09 4.54 1.58
N GLY A 38 7.22 5.35 0.96
CA GLY A 38 7.61 6.58 0.28
C GLY A 38 8.43 6.37 -1.00
N ARG A 39 8.58 5.14 -1.47
CA ARG A 39 9.13 4.84 -2.80
C ARG A 39 7.99 4.80 -3.81
N GLU A 40 8.18 5.46 -4.95
CA GLU A 40 7.28 5.36 -6.09
C GLU A 40 7.89 4.39 -7.12
N SER A 41 7.10 3.40 -7.55
CA SER A 41 7.40 2.53 -8.67
C SER A 41 6.66 3.00 -9.94
N LEU A 42 6.88 2.32 -11.06
CA LEU A 42 6.38 2.77 -12.37
C LEU A 42 4.87 2.62 -12.56
N ALA A 43 4.24 1.67 -11.87
CA ALA A 43 2.83 1.35 -12.02
C ALA A 43 2.11 1.49 -10.67
N LYS A 44 0.94 2.15 -10.68
CA LYS A 44 0.08 2.28 -9.51
C LYS A 44 -0.90 1.11 -9.45
N ILE A 45 -0.99 0.46 -8.30
CA ILE A 45 -1.96 -0.61 -8.03
C ILE A 45 -3.22 0.02 -7.42
N CYS A 46 -3.13 0.48 -6.18
CA CYS A 46 -4.26 1.01 -5.43
C CYS A 46 -3.82 2.10 -4.45
N LYS A 47 -4.78 2.73 -3.78
CA LYS A 47 -4.52 3.68 -2.69
C LYS A 47 -4.41 2.96 -1.35
N MET A 48 -3.82 3.55 -0.31
CA MET A 48 -3.76 2.90 1.01
C MET A 48 -5.13 2.69 1.65
N GLU A 49 -6.17 3.43 1.24
CA GLU A 49 -7.50 3.30 1.86
C GLU A 49 -8.17 1.93 1.59
N VAL A 50 -7.68 1.16 0.62
CA VAL A 50 -8.19 -0.20 0.37
C VAL A 50 -7.46 -1.27 1.17
N ILE A 51 -6.46 -0.91 1.99
CA ILE A 51 -5.68 -1.87 2.78
C ILE A 51 -6.29 -1.95 4.17
N ASP A 52 -6.77 -3.14 4.54
CA ASP A 52 -7.35 -3.39 5.86
C ASP A 52 -6.25 -3.62 6.91
N ILE A 53 -5.20 -4.37 6.55
CA ILE A 53 -4.10 -4.71 7.47
C ILE A 53 -2.76 -4.50 6.78
N LEU A 54 -1.87 -3.74 7.44
CA LEU A 54 -0.48 -3.58 7.04
C LEU A 54 0.45 -4.25 8.05
N ILE A 55 1.23 -5.22 7.58
CA ILE A 55 2.28 -5.90 8.34
C ILE A 55 3.64 -5.41 7.83
N THR A 56 4.42 -4.80 8.72
CA THR A 56 5.74 -4.23 8.40
C THR A 56 6.70 -4.35 9.59
N ASN A 57 7.99 -4.25 9.32
CA ASN A 57 9.04 -4.17 10.33
C ASN A 57 9.30 -2.71 10.77
N PRO A 58 9.94 -2.48 11.93
CA PRO A 58 10.37 -1.14 12.33
C PRO A 58 11.55 -0.62 11.48
N PRO A 59 11.74 0.72 11.39
CA PRO A 59 10.90 1.77 11.96
C PRO A 59 9.73 2.15 11.05
N ILE A 60 8.54 2.32 11.63
CA ILE A 60 7.36 2.82 10.92
C ILE A 60 7.48 4.34 10.81
N PRO A 61 7.49 4.94 9.60
CA PRO A 61 7.53 6.40 9.46
C PRO A 61 6.33 7.05 10.15
N SER A 62 6.56 8.13 10.88
CA SER A 62 5.53 8.82 11.68
C SER A 62 4.32 9.28 10.87
N LYS A 63 4.51 9.57 9.57
CA LYS A 63 3.43 9.89 8.64
C LYS A 63 2.48 8.70 8.41
N ILE A 64 3.02 7.51 8.17
CA ILE A 64 2.25 6.28 7.94
C ILE A 64 1.49 5.89 9.20
N SER A 65 2.17 5.91 10.35
CA SER A 65 1.54 5.62 11.64
C SER A 65 0.36 6.56 11.93
N ARG A 66 0.47 7.84 11.59
CA ARG A 66 -0.61 8.81 11.79
C ARG A 66 -1.82 8.54 10.90
N GLU A 67 -1.59 8.24 9.63
CA GLU A 67 -2.69 8.01 8.68
C GLU A 67 -3.48 6.75 9.03
N LEU A 68 -2.80 5.64 9.36
CA LEU A 68 -3.45 4.40 9.79
C LEU A 68 -4.33 4.58 11.05
N HIS A 69 -3.91 5.41 12.01
CA HIS A 69 -4.71 5.69 13.22
C HIS A 69 -5.76 6.79 13.04
N SER A 70 -5.77 7.48 11.90
CA SER A 70 -6.79 8.50 11.59
C SER A 70 -7.98 7.94 10.80
N MET A 71 -7.93 6.66 10.45
CA MET A 71 -8.99 5.94 9.72
C MET A 71 -10.01 5.27 10.67
N ASP A 72 -9.94 5.57 11.97
CA ASP A 72 -10.94 5.21 13.00
C ASP A 72 -12.08 6.25 13.08
#